data_AF-A0A271URD0-F1
#
_entry.id   AF-A0A271URD0-F1
#
_cell.length_a   1.000
_cell.length_b   1.000
_cell.length_c   1.000
_cell.angle_alpha   90.00
_cell.angle_beta   90.00
_cell.angle_gamma   90.00
#
_symmetry.space_group_name_H-M   'P 1'
#
loop_
_entity.id
_entity.type
_entity.pdbx_description
1 polymer ?
#
loop_
_entity_poly.entity_id
_entity_poly.type
_entity_poly.pdbx_seq_one_letter_code
_entity_poly.pdbx_strand_id
1 'polypeptide(L)'
;MRGKKRIGLMFLLIAVVVGGGGLLLAQKALHKTSDTAFCLSCHSMSKPFEEYQGTVHFSNQKGIRAECADCHIPKSGMDYLFAKLKASKDIYHEFVSGKIDSDDKFEAHRQEMAETVWKELKATDSATCRSCHSFDAMDIASQSESAQKMHTKAQKDGETCIDCHKGIAHFPPEIKMDDNAAHELESQAATSVTNGAHIYPFKPSRIGELATVNPGTDLTVVDASGKQPIVLLQGYQMQGSESTLYLAAGQRLALATLSDEGIKALTVNGEWQADEYGNQWRQASLQGALIDPVLADRKPLWQYAEKLDDTYCAGCHAPIAADHYTVNAWPSIAKGMGARTSMSENELDILTRYFQYNAKDITEKQ
;
A
#
# COMPACT_ATOMS: atom_id res chain seq x y z
N MET A 1 52.45 -55.77 -14.52
CA MET A 1 52.00 -54.53 -13.84
C MET A 1 51.86 -53.28 -14.75
N ARG A 2 52.66 -53.11 -15.81
CA ARG A 2 52.60 -51.92 -16.71
C ARG A 2 51.29 -51.77 -17.53
N GLY A 3 50.68 -52.86 -17.99
CA GLY A 3 49.44 -52.82 -18.80
C GLY A 3 48.20 -52.37 -18.04
N LYS A 4 48.01 -52.85 -16.80
CA LYS A 4 46.88 -52.43 -15.92
C LYS A 4 46.95 -50.94 -15.56
N LYS A 5 48.16 -50.38 -15.39
CA LYS A 5 48.38 -48.94 -15.15
C LYS A 5 48.04 -48.08 -16.37
N ARG A 6 48.30 -48.55 -17.60
CA ARG A 6 47.94 -47.86 -18.85
C ARG A 6 46.43 -47.85 -19.10
N ILE A 7 45.76 -48.97 -18.83
CA ILE A 7 44.31 -49.08 -18.94
C ILE A 7 43.62 -48.17 -17.91
N GLY A 8 44.09 -48.17 -16.65
CA GLY A 8 43.58 -47.26 -15.62
C GLY A 8 43.78 -45.78 -15.97
N LEU A 9 44.91 -45.41 -16.57
CA LEU A 9 45.17 -44.03 -17.03
C LEU A 9 44.25 -43.62 -18.19
N MET A 10 43.95 -44.54 -19.12
CA MET A 10 42.98 -44.29 -20.20
C MET A 10 41.56 -44.09 -19.65
N PHE A 11 41.11 -44.94 -18.72
CA PHE A 11 39.79 -44.77 -18.09
C PHE A 11 39.69 -43.46 -17.31
N LEU A 12 40.75 -43.06 -16.60
CA LEU A 12 40.81 -41.78 -15.91
C LEU A 12 40.72 -40.61 -16.90
N LEU A 13 41.46 -40.67 -18.01
CA LEU A 13 41.39 -39.65 -19.08
C LEU A 13 40.00 -39.56 -19.70
N ILE A 14 39.36 -40.69 -19.99
CA ILE A 14 37.99 -40.72 -20.51
C ILE A 14 37.02 -40.13 -19.48
N ALA A 15 37.14 -40.49 -18.21
CA ALA A 15 36.30 -39.95 -17.14
C ALA A 15 36.47 -38.43 -16.97
N VAL A 16 37.70 -37.91 -17.10
CA VAL A 16 37.97 -36.46 -17.06
C VAL A 16 37.42 -35.75 -18.28
N VAL A 17 37.56 -36.33 -19.48
CA VAL A 17 37.03 -35.73 -20.72
C VAL A 17 35.50 -35.74 -20.73
N VAL A 18 34.88 -36.86 -20.36
CA VAL A 18 33.41 -36.99 -20.30
C VAL A 18 32.84 -36.16 -19.15
N GLY A 19 33.43 -36.23 -17.96
CA GLY A 19 32.99 -35.46 -16.80
C GLY A 19 33.20 -33.96 -16.97
N GLY A 20 34.40 -33.56 -17.39
CA GLY A 20 34.73 -32.15 -17.67
C GLY A 20 33.92 -31.59 -18.84
N GLY A 21 33.78 -32.35 -19.92
CA GLY A 21 32.93 -31.98 -21.05
C GLY A 21 31.46 -31.85 -20.66
N GLY A 22 30.94 -32.78 -19.87
CA GLY A 22 29.57 -32.74 -19.35
C GLY A 22 29.31 -31.52 -18.47
N LEU A 23 30.24 -31.19 -17.56
CA LEU A 23 30.13 -30.00 -16.70
C LEU A 23 30.15 -28.70 -17.51
N LEU A 24 31.03 -28.58 -18.51
CA LEU A 24 31.08 -27.41 -19.39
C LEU A 24 29.80 -27.24 -20.20
N LEU A 25 29.26 -28.34 -20.72
CA LEU A 25 27.98 -28.33 -21.44
C LEU A 25 26.82 -27.92 -20.53
N ALA A 26 26.76 -28.47 -19.31
CA ALA A 26 25.75 -28.13 -18.32
C ALA A 26 25.81 -26.65 -17.93
N GLN A 27 27.00 -26.12 -17.64
CA GLN A 27 27.19 -24.71 -17.32
C GLN A 27 26.76 -23.81 -18.48
N LYS A 28 27.16 -24.16 -19.72
CA LYS A 28 26.76 -23.41 -20.91
C LYS A 28 25.25 -23.41 -21.11
N ALA A 29 24.60 -24.55 -20.90
CA ALA A 29 23.14 -24.66 -20.98
C ALA A 29 22.45 -23.79 -19.92
N LEU A 30 22.94 -23.82 -18.68
CA LEU A 30 22.39 -23.01 -17.59
C LEU A 30 22.51 -21.50 -17.87
N HIS A 31 23.66 -21.04 -18.39
CA HIS A 31 23.81 -19.64 -18.80
C HIS A 31 22.90 -19.29 -19.97
N LYS A 32 22.80 -20.15 -20.99
CA LYS A 32 21.97 -19.88 -22.17
C LYS A 32 20.49 -19.76 -21.81
N THR A 33 20.01 -20.55 -20.86
CA THR A 33 18.62 -20.43 -20.34
C THR A 33 18.42 -19.28 -19.35
N SER A 34 19.46 -18.45 -19.11
CA SER A 34 19.32 -17.18 -18.39
C SER A 34 19.25 -15.98 -19.33
N ASP A 35 19.52 -16.16 -20.63
CA ASP A 35 19.51 -15.04 -21.57
C ASP A 35 18.09 -14.46 -21.69
N THR A 36 17.97 -13.14 -21.81
CA THR A 36 16.70 -12.46 -22.10
C THR A 36 15.99 -13.06 -23.32
N ALA A 37 16.76 -13.41 -24.37
CA ALA A 37 16.20 -14.06 -25.56
C ALA A 37 15.54 -15.43 -25.27
N PHE A 38 16.01 -16.16 -24.25
CA PHE A 38 15.35 -17.40 -23.82
C PHE A 38 14.06 -17.09 -23.05
N CYS A 39 14.07 -16.12 -22.14
CA CYS A 39 12.86 -15.68 -21.45
C CYS A 39 11.76 -15.24 -22.45
N LEU A 40 12.13 -14.44 -23.45
CA LEU A 40 11.21 -13.96 -24.50
C LEU A 40 10.80 -15.03 -25.52
N SER A 41 11.27 -16.27 -25.37
CA SER A 41 10.77 -17.37 -26.21
C SER A 41 9.35 -17.82 -25.84
N CYS A 42 8.87 -17.42 -24.66
CA CYS A 42 7.50 -17.62 -24.19
C CYS A 42 6.67 -16.36 -24.45
N HIS A 43 5.42 -16.53 -24.89
CA HIS A 43 4.54 -15.41 -25.22
C HIS A 43 4.15 -14.62 -23.96
N SER A 44 4.02 -15.29 -22.81
CA SER A 44 3.72 -14.65 -21.52
C SER A 44 4.77 -13.64 -21.04
N MET A 45 5.98 -13.68 -21.60
CA MET A 45 7.07 -12.77 -21.25
C MET A 45 7.12 -11.48 -22.09
N SER A 46 6.29 -11.35 -23.14
CA SER A 46 6.24 -10.13 -23.96
C SER A 46 5.82 -8.91 -23.13
N LYS A 47 4.81 -9.07 -22.29
CA LYS A 47 4.23 -8.00 -21.49
C LYS A 47 5.18 -7.49 -20.40
N PRO A 48 5.77 -8.33 -19.53
CA PRO A 48 6.83 -7.89 -18.62
C PRO A 48 7.99 -7.20 -19.35
N PHE A 49 8.31 -7.63 -20.58
CA PHE A 49 9.38 -7.03 -21.36
C PHE A 49 9.04 -5.61 -21.84
N GLU A 50 7.82 -5.38 -22.34
CA GLU A 50 7.36 -4.03 -22.71
C GLU A 50 7.36 -3.08 -21.51
N GLU A 51 6.92 -3.56 -20.34
CA GLU A 51 6.97 -2.78 -19.09
C GLU A 51 8.42 -2.42 -18.71
N TYR A 52 9.33 -3.40 -18.80
CA TYR A 52 10.75 -3.23 -18.51
C TYR A 52 11.42 -2.22 -19.45
N GLN A 53 11.05 -2.20 -20.74
CA GLN A 53 11.58 -1.26 -21.72
C GLN A 53 11.32 0.20 -21.36
N GLY A 54 10.28 0.49 -20.60
CA GLY A 54 9.95 1.83 -20.12
C GLY A 54 10.84 2.34 -18.97
N THR A 55 11.76 1.51 -18.47
CA THR A 55 12.47 1.80 -17.21
C THR A 55 13.92 2.25 -17.41
N VAL A 56 14.49 2.89 -16.38
CA VAL A 56 15.91 3.28 -16.36
C VAL A 56 16.87 2.07 -16.40
N HIS A 57 16.38 0.87 -16.09
CA HIS A 57 17.18 -0.36 -16.16
C HIS A 57 17.33 -0.88 -17.60
N PHE A 58 16.44 -0.47 -18.52
CA PHE A 58 16.56 -0.75 -19.94
C PHE A 58 17.29 0.34 -20.71
N SER A 59 16.99 1.61 -20.40
CA SER A 59 17.54 2.79 -21.09
C SER A 59 17.91 3.90 -20.11
N ASN A 60 19.19 4.26 -20.09
CA ASN A 60 19.70 5.35 -19.25
C ASN A 60 20.88 6.06 -19.91
N GLN A 61 21.23 7.23 -19.36
CA GLN A 61 22.31 8.07 -19.86
C GLN A 61 23.71 7.44 -19.71
N LYS A 62 23.85 6.40 -18.88
CA LYS A 62 25.13 5.74 -18.63
C LYS A 62 25.42 4.60 -19.62
N GLY A 63 24.43 4.19 -20.42
CA GLY A 63 24.58 3.12 -21.40
C GLY A 63 24.71 1.72 -20.77
N ILE A 64 24.32 1.55 -19.50
CA ILE A 64 24.33 0.26 -18.81
C ILE A 64 22.94 -0.35 -18.90
N ARG A 65 22.82 -1.63 -19.22
CA ARG A 65 21.54 -2.33 -19.26
C ARG A 65 21.59 -3.53 -18.32
N ALA A 66 20.57 -3.63 -17.46
CA ALA A 66 20.35 -4.82 -16.64
C ALA A 66 19.40 -5.76 -17.39
N GLU A 67 19.81 -6.99 -17.67
CA GLU A 67 19.01 -8.00 -18.36
C GLU A 67 18.05 -8.71 -17.38
N CYS A 68 17.08 -9.50 -17.89
CA CYS A 68 16.08 -10.17 -17.04
C CYS A 68 16.72 -10.98 -15.91
N ALA A 69 17.76 -11.76 -16.23
CA ALA A 69 18.47 -12.57 -15.26
C ALA A 69 19.27 -11.77 -14.23
N ASP A 70 19.63 -10.52 -14.52
CA ASP A 70 20.39 -9.69 -13.58
C ASP A 70 19.57 -9.33 -12.34
N CYS A 71 18.24 -9.26 -12.50
CA CYS A 71 17.29 -9.01 -11.41
C CYS A 71 16.67 -10.30 -10.86
N HIS A 72 16.30 -11.25 -11.74
CA HIS A 72 15.51 -12.43 -11.37
C HIS A 72 16.32 -13.68 -11.01
N ILE A 73 17.62 -13.73 -11.33
CA ILE A 73 18.42 -14.93 -11.12
C ILE A 73 19.69 -14.58 -10.31
N PRO A 74 19.89 -15.19 -9.12
CA PRO A 74 21.12 -15.01 -8.35
C PRO A 74 22.36 -15.34 -9.19
N LYS A 75 23.46 -14.61 -9.02
CA LYS A 75 24.61 -14.69 -9.93
C LYS A 75 25.41 -15.99 -9.85
N SER A 76 25.38 -16.71 -8.73
CA SER A 76 26.18 -17.93 -8.54
C SER A 76 25.70 -18.79 -7.36
N GLY A 77 26.38 -19.91 -7.13
CA GLY A 77 26.19 -20.75 -5.95
C GLY A 77 24.93 -21.62 -5.99
N MET A 78 24.48 -22.05 -4.81
CA MET A 78 23.31 -22.92 -4.68
C MET A 78 22.01 -22.20 -5.03
N ASP A 79 21.91 -20.89 -4.73
CA ASP A 79 20.71 -20.10 -5.03
C ASP A 79 20.46 -19.95 -6.53
N TYR A 80 21.53 -19.85 -7.33
CA TYR A 80 21.44 -19.92 -8.80
C TYR A 80 20.82 -21.24 -9.26
N LEU A 81 21.28 -22.36 -8.71
CA LEU A 81 20.77 -23.68 -9.08
C LEU A 81 19.33 -23.88 -8.60
N PHE A 82 18.97 -23.42 -7.41
CA PHE A 82 17.59 -23.48 -6.92
C PHE A 82 16.64 -22.63 -7.74
N ALA A 83 17.04 -21.41 -8.13
CA ALA A 83 16.25 -20.57 -9.03
C ALA A 83 15.99 -21.27 -10.37
N LYS A 84 17.03 -21.90 -10.94
CA LYS A 84 16.92 -22.68 -12.19
C LYS A 84 15.99 -23.89 -12.07
N LEU A 85 16.03 -24.60 -10.95
CA LEU A 85 15.11 -25.69 -10.69
C LEU A 85 13.67 -25.19 -10.50
N LYS A 86 13.49 -24.06 -9.81
CA LYS A 86 12.17 -23.46 -9.58
C LYS A 86 11.51 -22.97 -10.87
N ALA A 87 12.28 -22.43 -11.80
CA ALA A 87 11.81 -21.98 -13.12
C ALA A 87 11.15 -23.11 -13.95
N SER A 88 11.33 -24.39 -13.58
CA SER A 88 10.58 -25.50 -14.20
C SER A 88 9.06 -25.37 -13.99
N LYS A 89 8.61 -24.67 -12.95
CA LYS A 89 7.19 -24.36 -12.73
C LYS A 89 6.64 -23.43 -13.80
N ASP A 90 7.44 -22.46 -14.25
CA ASP A 90 7.04 -21.49 -15.26
C ASP A 90 6.79 -22.22 -16.58
N ILE A 91 7.65 -23.18 -16.93
CA ILE A 91 7.47 -24.07 -18.09
C ILE A 91 6.16 -24.88 -17.98
N TYR A 92 5.88 -25.44 -16.79
CA TYR A 92 4.62 -26.17 -16.57
C TYR A 92 3.39 -25.27 -16.74
N HIS A 93 3.43 -24.05 -16.19
CA HIS A 93 2.31 -23.13 -16.25
C HIS A 93 2.07 -22.55 -17.64
N GLU A 94 3.15 -22.34 -18.41
CA GLU A 94 3.11 -21.90 -19.81
C GLU A 94 2.54 -22.99 -20.72
N PHE A 95 3.11 -24.21 -20.66
CA PHE A 95 2.83 -25.25 -21.67
C PHE A 95 1.77 -26.27 -21.27
N VAL A 96 1.46 -26.42 -19.98
CA VAL A 96 0.54 -27.47 -19.48
C VAL A 96 -0.74 -26.86 -18.91
N SER A 97 -0.63 -25.93 -17.95
CA SER A 97 -1.83 -25.41 -17.28
C SER A 97 -2.46 -24.21 -17.98
N GLY A 98 -1.71 -23.46 -18.81
CA GLY A 98 -2.18 -22.21 -19.42
C GLY A 98 -2.62 -21.18 -18.37
N LYS A 99 -1.87 -21.07 -17.26
CA LYS A 99 -2.28 -20.22 -16.11
C LYS A 99 -2.23 -18.73 -16.45
N ILE A 100 -1.39 -18.34 -17.42
CA ILE A 100 -1.13 -16.95 -17.83
C ILE A 100 -1.13 -16.79 -19.36
N ASP A 101 -1.88 -17.63 -20.08
CA ASP A 101 -1.89 -17.69 -21.56
C ASP A 101 -2.69 -16.57 -22.26
N SER A 102 -3.28 -15.65 -21.49
CA SER A 102 -4.00 -14.48 -21.97
C SER A 102 -3.76 -13.28 -21.06
N ASP A 103 -4.00 -12.09 -21.57
CA ASP A 103 -3.84 -10.84 -20.81
C ASP A 103 -4.69 -10.83 -19.53
N ASP A 104 -5.97 -11.23 -19.63
CA ASP A 104 -6.87 -11.29 -18.48
C ASP A 104 -6.37 -12.25 -17.39
N LYS A 105 -5.84 -13.42 -17.81
CA LYS A 105 -5.28 -14.40 -16.88
C LYS A 105 -3.97 -13.92 -16.27
N PHE A 106 -3.12 -13.25 -17.04
CA PHE A 106 -1.89 -12.64 -16.54
C PHE A 106 -2.22 -11.59 -15.47
N GLU A 107 -3.17 -10.70 -15.74
CA GLU A 107 -3.61 -9.68 -14.79
C GLU A 107 -4.22 -10.29 -13.53
N ALA A 108 -5.08 -11.30 -13.67
CA ALA A 108 -5.70 -11.98 -12.54
C ALA A 108 -4.67 -12.63 -11.58
N HIS A 109 -3.48 -12.99 -12.09
CA HIS A 109 -2.41 -13.59 -11.30
C HIS A 109 -1.23 -12.65 -11.05
N ARG A 110 -1.28 -11.39 -11.51
CA ARG A 110 -0.17 -10.43 -11.40
C ARG A 110 0.27 -10.24 -9.96
N GLN A 111 -0.68 -10.14 -9.03
CA GLN A 111 -0.38 -9.98 -7.61
C GLN A 111 0.34 -11.21 -7.03
N GLU A 112 -0.18 -12.42 -7.25
CA GLU A 112 0.44 -13.68 -6.79
C GLU A 112 1.89 -13.81 -7.31
N MET A 113 2.10 -13.49 -8.59
CA MET A 113 3.43 -13.52 -9.21
C MET A 113 4.36 -12.46 -8.61
N ALA A 114 3.89 -11.23 -8.45
CA ALA A 114 4.67 -10.14 -7.87
C ALA A 114 5.09 -10.43 -6.43
N GLU A 115 4.16 -10.89 -5.57
CA GLU A 115 4.43 -11.25 -4.19
C GLU A 115 5.43 -12.40 -4.06
N THR A 116 5.36 -13.38 -4.97
CA THR A 116 6.32 -14.49 -5.03
C THR A 116 7.73 -13.96 -5.28
N VAL A 117 7.91 -13.10 -6.28
CA VAL A 117 9.22 -12.51 -6.60
C VAL A 117 9.70 -11.59 -5.47
N TRP A 118 8.83 -10.76 -4.89
CA TRP A 118 9.20 -9.88 -3.77
C TRP A 118 9.65 -10.66 -2.55
N LYS A 119 8.95 -11.76 -2.23
CA LYS A 119 9.33 -12.65 -1.13
C LYS A 119 10.70 -13.27 -1.35
N GLU A 120 11.04 -13.66 -2.58
CA GLU A 120 12.36 -14.18 -2.92
C GLU A 120 13.45 -13.12 -2.82
N LEU A 121 13.21 -11.93 -3.40
CA LEU A 121 14.15 -10.82 -3.30
C LEU A 121 14.37 -10.44 -1.83
N LYS A 122 13.32 -10.42 -1.00
CA LYS A 122 13.46 -10.15 0.43
C LYS A 122 14.25 -11.25 1.16
N ALA A 123 13.92 -12.52 0.90
CA ALA A 123 14.59 -13.66 1.54
C ALA A 123 16.09 -13.75 1.19
N THR A 124 16.50 -13.17 0.06
CA THR A 124 17.89 -13.12 -0.40
C THR A 124 18.56 -11.78 -0.12
N ASP A 125 17.99 -10.94 0.76
CA ASP A 125 18.48 -9.58 1.04
C ASP A 125 18.69 -8.72 -0.22
N SER A 126 17.81 -8.89 -1.21
CA SER A 126 17.89 -8.23 -2.51
C SER A 126 19.26 -8.41 -3.18
N ALA A 127 19.87 -9.59 -3.06
CA ALA A 127 21.24 -9.85 -3.51
C ALA A 127 21.49 -9.45 -4.98
N THR A 128 20.51 -9.66 -5.87
CA THR A 128 20.58 -9.24 -7.27
C THR A 128 20.61 -7.72 -7.41
N CYS A 129 19.77 -7.00 -6.67
CA CYS A 129 19.80 -5.53 -6.61
C CYS A 129 21.14 -5.01 -6.07
N ARG A 130 21.59 -5.56 -4.94
CA ARG A 130 22.83 -5.15 -4.26
C ARG A 130 24.10 -5.43 -5.06
N SER A 131 24.04 -6.36 -6.02
CA SER A 131 25.16 -6.62 -6.94
C SER A 131 25.54 -5.41 -7.79
N CYS A 132 24.60 -4.48 -7.98
CA CYS A 132 24.82 -3.19 -8.65
C CYS A 132 24.59 -1.99 -7.73
N HIS A 133 23.70 -2.10 -6.73
CA HIS A 133 23.27 -1.04 -5.82
C HIS A 133 23.65 -1.36 -4.37
N SER A 134 24.93 -1.28 -4.03
CA SER A 134 25.37 -1.44 -2.64
C SER A 134 25.21 -0.14 -1.85
N PHE A 135 24.79 -0.23 -0.59
CA PHE A 135 24.75 0.93 0.31
C PHE A 135 26.13 1.59 0.47
N ASP A 136 27.21 0.80 0.43
CA ASP A 136 28.58 1.29 0.58
C ASP A 136 29.06 2.13 -0.62
N ALA A 137 28.53 1.89 -1.82
CA ALA A 137 28.91 2.64 -3.03
C ALA A 137 27.92 3.75 -3.38
N MET A 138 26.78 3.81 -2.69
CA MET A 138 25.73 4.78 -2.95
C MET A 138 26.10 6.15 -2.36
N ASP A 139 26.12 7.18 -3.19
CA ASP A 139 26.26 8.56 -2.70
C ASP A 139 24.92 9.03 -2.12
N ILE A 140 24.71 8.79 -0.82
CA ILE A 140 23.48 9.18 -0.13
C ILE A 140 23.32 10.71 -0.14
N ALA A 141 24.40 11.46 0.05
CA ALA A 141 24.35 12.92 0.20
C ALA A 141 23.84 13.66 -1.05
N SER A 142 23.97 13.09 -2.24
CA SER A 142 23.45 13.68 -3.49
C SER A 142 21.99 13.34 -3.80
N GLN A 143 21.33 12.55 -2.97
CA GLN A 143 19.92 12.18 -3.15
C GLN A 143 18.98 13.25 -2.62
N SER A 144 17.67 13.12 -2.89
CA SER A 144 16.67 13.98 -2.25
C SER A 144 16.66 13.80 -0.73
N GLU A 145 16.27 14.83 0.02
CA GLU A 145 16.26 14.79 1.49
C GLU A 145 15.43 13.62 2.05
N SER A 146 14.31 13.29 1.39
CA SER A 146 13.49 12.14 1.76
C SER A 146 14.20 10.80 1.52
N ALA A 147 14.86 10.64 0.37
CA ALA A 147 15.62 9.42 0.06
C ALA A 147 16.81 9.24 1.00
N GLN A 148 17.50 10.33 1.37
CA GLN A 148 18.57 10.31 2.37
C GLN A 148 18.12 9.73 3.71
N LYS A 149 17.01 10.25 4.24
CA LYS A 149 16.43 9.79 5.51
C LYS A 149 16.04 8.32 5.43
N MET A 150 15.38 7.92 4.34
CA MET A 150 14.90 6.54 4.16
C MET A 150 16.05 5.54 3.97
N HIS A 151 17.04 5.82 3.11
CA HIS A 151 18.17 4.91 2.94
C HIS A 151 19.05 4.79 4.19
N THR A 152 19.23 5.88 4.94
CA THR A 152 19.95 5.84 6.24
C THR A 152 19.22 4.96 7.25
N LYS A 153 17.88 5.07 7.30
CA LYS A 153 17.03 4.22 8.14
C LYS A 153 17.11 2.75 7.71
N ALA A 154 16.95 2.47 6.41
CA ALA A 154 17.00 1.12 5.87
C ALA A 154 18.33 0.41 6.17
N GLN A 155 19.46 1.12 6.04
CA GLN A 155 20.78 0.58 6.37
C GLN A 155 20.91 0.28 7.87
N LYS A 156 20.36 1.15 8.75
CA LYS A 156 20.39 0.96 10.20
C LYS A 156 19.52 -0.21 10.64
N ASP A 157 18.34 -0.34 10.05
CA ASP A 157 17.30 -1.28 10.47
C ASP A 157 17.42 -2.64 9.74
N GLY A 158 18.35 -2.76 8.80
CA GLY A 158 18.60 -4.00 8.05
C GLY A 158 17.52 -4.32 7.02
N GLU A 159 16.87 -3.29 6.47
CA GLU A 159 15.84 -3.44 5.44
C GLU A 159 16.47 -3.82 4.09
N THR A 160 15.70 -4.54 3.28
CA THR A 160 16.08 -4.96 1.94
C THR A 160 15.62 -3.93 0.91
N CYS A 161 16.23 -3.92 -0.29
CA CYS A 161 15.83 -2.97 -1.35
C CYS A 161 14.36 -3.12 -1.73
N ILE A 162 13.85 -4.36 -1.77
CA ILE A 162 12.48 -4.68 -2.18
C ILE A 162 11.44 -4.38 -1.09
N ASP A 163 11.84 -4.03 0.13
CA ASP A 163 10.89 -3.58 1.15
C ASP A 163 10.22 -2.27 0.73
N CYS A 164 10.96 -1.38 0.07
CA CYS A 164 10.46 -0.10 -0.42
C CYS A 164 10.33 -0.02 -1.95
N HIS A 165 11.28 -0.60 -2.70
CA HIS A 165 11.32 -0.49 -4.16
C HIS A 165 10.55 -1.62 -4.85
N LYS A 166 9.23 -1.61 -4.72
CA LYS A 166 8.34 -2.52 -5.48
C LYS A 166 7.91 -1.86 -6.79
N GLY A 167 7.66 -2.67 -7.82
CA GLY A 167 7.26 -2.15 -9.14
C GLY A 167 8.38 -1.41 -9.92
N ILE A 168 9.65 -1.81 -9.73
CA ILE A 168 10.82 -1.14 -10.34
C ILE A 168 10.82 -1.26 -11.87
N ALA A 169 10.56 -2.47 -12.37
CA ALA A 169 10.68 -2.82 -13.78
C ALA A 169 9.33 -3.21 -14.42
N HIS A 170 8.34 -3.54 -13.58
CA HIS A 170 7.04 -4.04 -13.99
C HIS A 170 5.97 -3.25 -13.25
N PHE A 171 4.82 -3.04 -13.89
CA PHE A 171 3.72 -2.34 -13.25
C PHE A 171 3.28 -3.11 -12.01
N PRO A 172 3.15 -2.42 -10.85
CA PRO A 172 2.67 -3.07 -9.65
C PRO A 172 1.25 -3.62 -9.89
N PRO A 173 0.86 -4.70 -9.19
CA PRO A 173 -0.54 -5.14 -9.23
C PRO A 173 -1.45 -3.99 -8.80
N GLU A 174 -2.59 -3.85 -9.47
CA GLU A 174 -3.66 -2.99 -8.97
C GLU A 174 -4.10 -3.55 -7.62
N ILE A 175 -3.79 -2.83 -6.54
CA ILE A 175 -4.38 -3.13 -5.24
C ILE A 175 -5.84 -2.70 -5.37
N LYS A 176 -6.73 -3.64 -5.63
CA LYS A 176 -8.17 -3.41 -5.49
C LYS A 176 -8.57 -3.98 -4.15
N MET A 177 -9.08 -3.13 -3.29
CA MET A 177 -9.86 -3.62 -2.17
C MET A 177 -11.01 -4.44 -2.73
N ASP A 178 -11.27 -5.60 -2.14
CA ASP A 178 -12.39 -6.45 -2.52
C ASP A 178 -13.68 -5.63 -2.46
N ASP A 179 -14.40 -5.50 -3.59
CA ASP A 179 -15.66 -4.76 -3.71
C ASP A 179 -16.67 -5.20 -2.64
N ASN A 180 -16.57 -6.45 -2.17
CA ASN A 180 -17.40 -6.98 -1.09
C ASN A 180 -17.22 -6.23 0.24
N ALA A 181 -16.04 -5.68 0.54
CA ALA A 181 -15.77 -5.04 1.83
C ALA A 181 -16.52 -3.70 2.00
N ALA A 182 -16.59 -2.90 0.93
CA ALA A 182 -17.38 -1.67 0.92
C ALA A 182 -18.88 -1.98 0.95
N HIS A 183 -19.33 -2.97 0.17
CA HIS A 183 -20.72 -3.41 0.19
C HIS A 183 -21.14 -4.01 1.54
N GLU A 184 -20.24 -4.72 2.22
CA GLU A 184 -20.49 -5.26 3.56
C GLU A 184 -20.62 -4.16 4.60
N LEU A 185 -19.81 -3.09 4.51
CA LEU A 185 -19.97 -1.90 5.34
C LEU A 185 -21.32 -1.21 5.10
N GLU A 186 -21.71 -1.05 3.83
CA GLU A 186 -23.02 -0.48 3.46
C GLU A 186 -24.19 -1.35 3.95
N SER A 187 -24.05 -2.68 3.89
CA SER A 187 -25.08 -3.61 4.38
C SER A 187 -25.31 -3.53 5.89
N GLN A 188 -24.34 -3.00 6.63
CA GLN A 188 -24.41 -2.77 8.07
C GLN A 188 -25.02 -1.40 8.43
N ALA A 189 -25.48 -0.63 7.44
CA ALA A 189 -26.21 0.60 7.68
C ALA A 189 -27.44 0.33 8.58
N ALA A 190 -27.64 1.21 9.56
CA ALA A 190 -28.73 1.13 10.49
C ALA A 190 -30.07 1.19 9.75
N THR A 191 -30.87 0.13 9.88
CA THR A 191 -32.20 0.04 9.27
C THR A 191 -33.26 0.81 10.06
N SER A 192 -32.99 1.12 11.33
CA SER A 192 -33.81 1.98 12.19
C SER A 192 -32.93 2.60 13.28
N VAL A 193 -33.33 3.77 13.77
CA VAL A 193 -32.64 4.50 14.84
C VAL A 193 -33.64 4.91 15.92
N THR A 194 -33.16 5.13 17.14
CA THR A 194 -33.99 5.55 18.28
C THR A 194 -33.53 6.90 18.81
N ASN A 195 -34.42 7.62 19.51
CA ASN A 195 -34.05 8.89 20.15
C ASN A 195 -32.96 8.65 21.20
N GLY A 196 -31.92 9.49 21.17
CA GLY A 196 -30.72 9.37 22.01
C GLY A 196 -29.68 8.39 21.49
N ALA A 197 -29.92 7.68 20.38
CA ALA A 197 -28.91 6.83 19.77
C ALA A 197 -27.78 7.67 19.16
N HIS A 198 -26.56 7.15 19.25
CA HIS A 198 -25.41 7.66 18.50
C HIS A 198 -25.31 6.91 17.16
N ILE A 199 -25.08 7.65 16.09
CA ILE A 199 -24.96 7.11 14.73
C ILE A 199 -23.79 7.76 14.00
N TYR A 200 -23.23 7.04 13.04
CA TYR A 200 -21.94 7.36 12.45
C TYR A 200 -21.99 7.28 10.92
N PRO A 201 -21.78 8.39 10.20
CA PRO A 201 -21.59 8.38 8.75
C PRO A 201 -20.40 7.50 8.36
N PHE A 202 -20.55 6.69 7.32
CA PHE A 202 -19.43 5.94 6.72
C PHE A 202 -18.97 6.52 5.38
N LYS A 203 -19.62 7.60 4.94
CA LYS A 203 -19.31 8.42 3.77
C LYS A 203 -19.74 9.87 4.03
N PRO A 204 -19.29 10.86 3.24
CA PRO A 204 -19.82 12.22 3.31
C PRO A 204 -21.35 12.22 3.27
N SER A 205 -21.96 12.72 4.34
CA SER A 205 -23.41 12.62 4.57
C SER A 205 -24.02 13.99 4.85
N ARG A 206 -25.22 14.25 4.36
CA ARG A 206 -25.84 15.58 4.44
C ARG A 206 -26.84 15.71 5.59
N ILE A 207 -26.70 16.81 6.33
CA ILE A 207 -27.73 17.32 7.23
C ILE A 207 -28.49 18.41 6.47
N GLY A 208 -29.55 18.03 5.78
CA GLY A 208 -30.29 18.92 4.88
C GLY A 208 -29.36 19.65 3.90
N GLU A 209 -29.60 20.94 3.74
CA GLU A 209 -28.71 21.88 3.02
C GLU A 209 -27.74 22.62 3.95
N LEU A 210 -27.68 22.23 5.23
CA LEU A 210 -26.96 22.97 6.28
C LEU A 210 -25.49 22.53 6.38
N ALA A 211 -25.22 21.24 6.23
CA ALA A 211 -23.87 20.72 6.41
C ALA A 211 -23.62 19.41 5.66
N THR A 212 -22.36 19.22 5.27
CA THR A 212 -21.79 17.93 4.85
C THR A 212 -20.91 17.40 5.98
N VAL A 213 -21.28 16.25 6.52
CA VAL A 213 -20.64 15.59 7.66
C VAL A 213 -19.67 14.53 7.18
N ASN A 214 -18.49 14.49 7.77
CA ASN A 214 -17.43 13.56 7.41
C ASN A 214 -17.63 12.17 8.07
N PRO A 215 -17.07 11.10 7.49
CA PRO A 215 -17.13 9.75 8.05
C PRO A 215 -16.62 9.66 9.50
N GLY A 216 -17.24 8.78 10.28
CA GLY A 216 -16.92 8.52 11.69
C GLY A 216 -17.37 9.61 12.66
N THR A 217 -17.97 10.70 12.18
CA THR A 217 -18.51 11.77 13.03
C THR A 217 -19.64 11.26 13.90
N ASP A 218 -19.61 11.60 15.19
CA ASP A 218 -20.69 11.32 16.11
C ASP A 218 -21.90 12.22 15.84
N LEU A 219 -23.06 11.61 15.62
CA LEU A 219 -24.34 12.29 15.54
C LEU A 219 -25.29 11.69 16.56
N THR A 220 -25.92 12.53 17.37
CA THR A 220 -26.95 12.08 18.32
C THR A 220 -28.34 12.24 17.70
N VAL A 221 -29.14 11.19 17.67
CA VAL A 221 -30.52 11.26 17.16
C VAL A 221 -31.41 11.98 18.16
N VAL A 222 -31.99 13.11 17.77
CA VAL A 222 -32.91 13.88 18.62
C VAL A 222 -34.38 13.54 18.35
N ASP A 223 -34.71 13.19 17.11
CA ASP A 223 -36.06 12.76 16.72
C ASP A 223 -36.01 11.71 15.60
N ALA A 224 -36.46 10.50 15.88
CA ALA A 224 -36.55 9.37 14.95
C ALA A 224 -37.98 9.13 14.44
N SER A 225 -38.96 9.98 14.78
CA SER A 225 -40.37 9.77 14.43
C SER A 225 -40.67 10.03 12.95
N GLY A 226 -39.84 10.83 12.28
CA GLY A 226 -39.95 11.17 10.86
C GLY A 226 -39.36 10.10 9.93
N LYS A 227 -39.54 10.29 8.61
CA LYS A 227 -38.88 9.46 7.59
C LYS A 227 -37.35 9.62 7.59
N GLN A 228 -36.88 10.80 7.97
CA GLN A 228 -35.47 11.13 8.16
C GLN A 228 -35.30 11.52 9.62
N PRO A 229 -34.33 10.93 10.34
CA PRO A 229 -34.08 11.32 11.71
C PRO A 229 -33.53 12.75 11.75
N ILE A 230 -33.98 13.53 12.72
CA ILE A 230 -33.32 14.77 13.09
C ILE A 230 -32.14 14.40 13.99
N VAL A 231 -30.96 14.89 13.63
CA VAL A 231 -29.71 14.63 14.33
C VAL A 231 -29.12 15.91 14.90
N LEU A 232 -28.40 15.77 15.99
CA LEU A 232 -27.59 16.79 16.63
C LEU A 232 -26.11 16.50 16.34
N LEU A 233 -25.47 17.45 15.66
CA LEU A 233 -24.03 17.52 15.48
C LEU A 233 -23.45 18.51 16.49
N GLN A 234 -22.43 18.10 17.25
CA GLN A 234 -21.73 18.95 18.21
C GLN A 234 -20.25 19.03 17.86
N GLY A 235 -19.66 20.21 18.04
CA GLY A 235 -18.23 20.41 17.83
C GLY A 235 -17.78 21.81 18.21
N TYR A 236 -16.62 22.19 17.68
CA TYR A 236 -15.98 23.47 17.92
C TYR A 236 -15.80 24.23 16.62
N GLN A 237 -16.07 25.52 16.65
CA GLN A 237 -15.79 26.45 15.56
C GLN A 237 -14.52 27.24 15.88
N MET A 238 -13.69 27.47 14.87
CA MET A 238 -12.51 28.33 14.97
C MET A 238 -12.78 29.67 14.27
N GLN A 239 -12.37 30.77 14.90
CA GLN A 239 -12.52 32.10 14.30
C GLN A 239 -11.71 32.20 13.00
N GLY A 240 -12.31 32.73 11.94
CA GLY A 240 -11.72 32.79 10.59
C GLY A 240 -11.85 31.49 9.78
N SER A 241 -12.46 30.44 10.35
CA SER A 241 -12.79 29.18 9.67
C SER A 241 -14.20 28.72 10.06
N GLU A 242 -15.15 29.65 10.07
CA GLU A 242 -16.51 29.44 10.58
C GLU A 242 -17.31 28.39 9.80
N SER A 243 -16.93 28.10 8.55
CA SER A 243 -17.56 27.08 7.71
C SER A 243 -17.17 25.65 8.08
N THR A 244 -16.37 25.41 9.12
CA THR A 244 -15.97 24.06 9.55
C THR A 244 -16.21 23.87 11.04
N LEU A 245 -16.81 22.73 11.40
CA LEU A 245 -16.85 22.25 12.77
C LEU A 245 -15.75 21.21 12.98
N TYR A 246 -15.07 21.32 14.12
CA TYR A 246 -13.97 20.45 14.54
C TYR A 246 -14.35 19.66 15.78
N LEU A 247 -13.67 18.52 16.01
CA LEU A 247 -13.92 17.67 17.18
C LEU A 247 -13.65 18.39 18.50
N ALA A 248 -12.52 19.08 18.60
CA ALA A 248 -12.09 19.78 19.81
C ALA A 248 -11.25 21.03 19.47
N ALA A 249 -11.17 21.96 20.42
CA ALA A 249 -10.29 23.12 20.31
C ALA A 249 -8.82 22.67 20.18
N GLY A 250 -8.09 23.27 19.23
CA GLY A 250 -6.69 22.91 18.92
C GLY A 250 -6.52 21.63 18.09
N GLN A 251 -7.57 20.82 17.92
CA GLN A 251 -7.56 19.58 17.14
C GLN A 251 -8.33 19.76 15.83
N ARG A 252 -7.61 19.78 14.71
CA ARG A 252 -8.13 20.00 13.35
C ARG A 252 -8.72 18.73 12.74
N LEU A 253 -9.44 17.94 13.52
CA LEU A 253 -10.31 16.87 13.01
C LEU A 253 -11.64 17.51 12.61
N ALA A 254 -11.80 17.80 11.32
CA ALA A 254 -13.04 18.39 10.80
C ALA A 254 -14.19 17.37 10.87
N LEU A 255 -15.25 17.67 11.60
CA LEU A 255 -16.47 16.85 11.69
C LEU A 255 -17.43 17.14 10.54
N ALA A 256 -17.57 18.42 10.16
CA ALA A 256 -18.46 18.82 9.08
C ALA A 256 -18.03 20.14 8.44
N THR A 257 -18.40 20.31 7.17
CA THR A 257 -18.36 21.58 6.45
C THR A 257 -19.78 22.14 6.38
N LEU A 258 -19.95 23.40 6.77
CA LEU A 258 -21.22 24.11 6.85
C LEU A 258 -21.45 24.97 5.60
N SER A 259 -22.70 25.06 5.16
CA SER A 259 -23.15 26.09 4.21
C SER A 259 -23.35 27.44 4.91
N ASP A 260 -23.59 28.50 4.14
CA ASP A 260 -23.93 29.82 4.69
C ASP A 260 -25.22 29.75 5.55
N GLU A 261 -26.18 28.93 5.14
CA GLU A 261 -27.40 28.63 5.90
C GLU A 261 -27.07 27.84 7.17
N GLY A 262 -26.17 26.86 7.08
CA GLY A 262 -25.66 26.10 8.22
C GLY A 262 -25.01 26.97 9.28
N ILE A 263 -24.15 27.91 8.87
CA ILE A 263 -23.49 28.86 9.78
C ILE A 263 -24.51 29.71 10.53
N LYS A 264 -25.56 30.18 9.84
CA LYS A 264 -26.65 30.96 10.45
C LYS A 264 -27.54 30.12 11.38
N ALA A 265 -27.65 28.82 11.11
CA ALA A 265 -28.45 27.88 11.89
C ALA A 265 -27.70 27.31 13.11
N LEU A 266 -26.40 27.60 13.26
CA LEU A 266 -25.63 27.14 14.41
C LEU A 266 -26.18 27.70 15.72
N THR A 267 -26.35 26.81 16.69
CA THR A 267 -26.48 27.20 18.09
C THR A 267 -25.08 27.26 18.69
N VAL A 268 -24.65 28.47 19.05
CA VAL A 268 -23.33 28.71 19.64
C VAL A 268 -23.45 28.62 21.16
N ASN A 269 -22.60 27.79 21.77
CA ASN A 269 -22.57 27.58 23.21
C ASN A 269 -21.27 28.17 23.78
N GLY A 270 -21.38 29.36 24.36
CA GLY A 270 -20.26 30.02 25.05
C GLY A 270 -19.54 31.09 24.23
N GLU A 271 -18.59 31.75 24.89
CA GLU A 271 -17.74 32.79 24.31
C GLU A 271 -16.52 32.19 23.61
N TRP A 272 -15.87 33.00 22.77
CA TRP A 272 -14.58 32.65 22.18
C TRP A 272 -13.51 32.49 23.25
N GLN A 273 -12.76 31.39 23.17
CA GLN A 273 -11.65 31.08 24.07
C GLN A 273 -10.39 30.78 23.26
N ALA A 274 -9.27 31.37 23.68
CA ALA A 274 -7.98 31.14 23.05
C ALA A 274 -7.43 29.74 23.39
N ASP A 275 -6.88 29.04 22.39
CA ASP A 275 -5.99 27.90 22.62
C ASP A 275 -4.56 28.36 22.98
N GLU A 276 -3.66 27.41 23.22
CA GLU A 276 -2.25 27.67 23.54
C GLU A 276 -1.47 28.42 22.44
N TYR A 277 -2.01 28.47 21.21
CA TYR A 277 -1.43 29.14 20.05
C TYR A 277 -2.14 30.47 19.73
N GLY A 278 -3.12 30.87 20.55
CA GLY A 278 -3.88 32.10 20.37
C GLY A 278 -5.06 32.02 19.39
N ASN A 279 -5.36 30.85 18.84
CA ASN A 279 -6.55 30.69 17.98
C ASN A 279 -7.81 30.70 18.85
N GLN A 280 -8.85 31.41 18.40
CA GLN A 280 -10.10 31.53 19.13
C GLN A 280 -11.07 30.41 18.74
N TRP A 281 -11.58 29.71 19.75
CA TRP A 281 -12.50 28.58 19.61
C TRP A 281 -13.77 28.78 20.42
N ARG A 282 -14.89 28.23 19.95
CA ARG A 282 -16.15 28.17 20.72
C ARG A 282 -16.90 26.89 20.40
N GLN A 283 -17.70 26.40 21.33
CA GLN A 283 -18.57 25.26 21.06
C GLN A 283 -19.76 25.71 20.20
N ALA A 284 -20.14 24.86 19.25
CA ALA A 284 -21.31 25.06 18.44
C ALA A 284 -21.99 23.73 18.15
N SER A 285 -23.28 23.78 17.94
CA SER A 285 -24.08 22.62 17.55
C SER A 285 -25.06 22.97 16.45
N LEU A 286 -25.34 21.97 15.62
CA LEU A 286 -26.28 22.05 14.51
C LEU A 286 -27.29 20.92 14.62
N GLN A 287 -28.57 21.23 14.40
CA GLN A 287 -29.61 20.21 14.26
C GLN A 287 -30.21 20.26 12.85
N GLY A 288 -30.52 19.10 12.30
CA GLY A 288 -31.22 19.00 11.03
C GLY A 288 -31.51 17.57 10.62
N ALA A 289 -32.25 17.41 9.52
CA ALA A 289 -32.61 16.10 8.99
C ALA A 289 -31.41 15.45 8.30
N LEU A 290 -31.07 14.23 8.71
CA LEU A 290 -30.05 13.42 8.07
C LEU A 290 -30.65 12.69 6.85
N ILE A 291 -29.99 12.82 5.70
CA ILE A 291 -30.49 12.28 4.43
C ILE A 291 -29.86 10.91 4.09
N ASP A 292 -28.62 10.70 4.50
CA ASP A 292 -27.80 9.56 4.06
C ASP A 292 -27.77 8.41 5.08
N PRO A 293 -27.52 7.16 4.62
CA PRO A 293 -27.35 6.00 5.50
C PRO A 293 -26.16 6.16 6.46
N VAL A 294 -26.29 5.59 7.65
CA VAL A 294 -25.32 5.66 8.75
C VAL A 294 -25.19 4.32 9.45
N LEU A 295 -24.12 4.15 10.21
CA LEU A 295 -23.91 2.99 11.09
C LEU A 295 -24.41 3.29 12.50
N ALA A 296 -24.83 2.25 13.22
CA ALA A 296 -25.16 2.33 14.65
C ALA A 296 -23.92 2.20 15.56
N ASP A 297 -22.79 1.77 15.02
CA ASP A 297 -21.51 1.57 15.71
C ASP A 297 -20.37 1.99 14.78
N ARG A 298 -19.29 2.58 15.31
CA ARG A 298 -18.10 2.94 14.52
C ARG A 298 -17.20 1.75 14.21
N LYS A 299 -17.29 0.68 15.00
CA LYS A 299 -16.40 -0.48 14.90
C LYS A 299 -16.32 -1.07 13.49
N PRO A 300 -17.42 -1.26 12.74
CA PRO A 300 -17.34 -1.74 11.34
C PRO A 300 -16.57 -0.79 10.43
N LEU A 301 -16.71 0.53 10.63
CA LEU A 301 -15.98 1.55 9.87
C LEU A 301 -14.47 1.48 10.15
N TRP A 302 -14.09 1.28 11.41
CA TRP A 302 -12.68 1.16 11.81
C TRP A 302 -12.05 -0.16 11.39
N GLN A 303 -12.78 -1.28 11.46
CA GLN A 303 -12.33 -2.54 10.88
C GLN A 303 -12.11 -2.43 9.37
N TYR A 304 -12.98 -1.69 8.69
CA TYR A 304 -12.82 -1.39 7.27
C TYR A 304 -11.59 -0.50 7.01
N ALA A 305 -11.35 0.52 7.82
CA ALA A 305 -10.16 1.37 7.74
C ALA A 305 -8.85 0.59 8.01
N GLU A 306 -8.84 -0.30 8.99
CA GLU A 306 -7.69 -1.20 9.27
C GLU A 306 -7.42 -2.10 8.06
N LYS A 307 -8.48 -2.64 7.44
CA LYS A 307 -8.34 -3.42 6.21
C LYS A 307 -7.81 -2.57 5.05
N LEU A 308 -8.19 -1.30 4.95
CA LEU A 308 -7.63 -0.37 3.97
C LEU A 308 -6.12 -0.17 4.20
N ASP A 309 -5.71 0.09 5.43
CA ASP A 309 -4.30 0.27 5.81
C ASP A 309 -3.48 -1.00 5.48
N ASP A 310 -4.00 -2.17 5.86
CA ASP A 310 -3.35 -3.45 5.57
C ASP A 310 -3.27 -3.72 4.06
N THR A 311 -4.34 -3.45 3.33
CA THR A 311 -4.41 -3.76 1.90
C THR A 311 -3.55 -2.82 1.07
N TYR A 312 -3.64 -1.51 1.32
CA TYR A 312 -2.99 -0.49 0.51
C TYR A 312 -1.63 -0.03 1.03
N CYS A 313 -1.41 -0.04 2.34
CA CYS A 313 -0.21 0.52 2.95
C CYS A 313 0.79 -0.55 3.41
N ALA A 314 0.34 -1.74 3.87
CA ALA A 314 1.26 -2.83 4.24
C ALA A 314 2.07 -3.38 3.05
N GLY A 315 1.62 -3.08 1.82
CA GLY A 315 2.37 -3.33 0.59
C GLY A 315 3.66 -2.51 0.47
N CYS A 316 3.81 -1.38 1.18
CA CYS A 316 4.94 -0.46 1.02
C CYS A 316 5.89 -0.43 2.23
N HIS A 317 5.38 -0.64 3.45
CA HIS A 317 6.13 -0.75 4.70
C HIS A 317 5.26 -1.44 5.74
N ALA A 318 5.78 -1.70 6.95
CA ALA A 318 4.92 -2.11 8.05
C ALA A 318 3.90 -0.98 8.37
N PRO A 319 2.61 -1.27 8.57
CA PRO A 319 1.61 -0.27 8.93
C PRO A 319 2.07 0.62 10.10
N ILE A 320 1.89 1.93 9.96
CA ILE A 320 2.27 2.88 11.01
C ILE A 320 1.12 2.93 12.00
N ALA A 321 1.38 2.59 13.26
CA ALA A 321 0.37 2.63 14.31
C ALA A 321 -0.32 4.00 14.38
N ALA A 322 -1.64 4.02 14.53
CA ALA A 322 -2.44 5.25 14.52
C ALA A 322 -2.07 6.23 15.65
N ASP A 323 -1.51 5.73 16.75
CA ASP A 323 -1.02 6.53 17.87
C ASP A 323 0.44 7.03 17.70
N HIS A 324 0.99 6.95 16.50
CA HIS A 324 2.34 7.45 16.21
C HIS A 324 2.37 8.98 16.04
N TYR A 325 1.40 9.54 15.30
CA TYR A 325 1.30 10.98 15.02
C TYR A 325 0.13 11.64 15.76
N THR A 326 0.12 12.99 15.76
CA THR A 326 -0.98 13.79 16.30
C THR A 326 -2.16 13.89 15.33
N VAL A 327 -3.35 14.21 15.83
CA VAL A 327 -4.57 14.50 15.04
C VAL A 327 -4.27 15.44 13.87
N ASN A 328 -3.46 16.49 14.13
CA ASN A 328 -3.16 17.53 13.15
C ASN A 328 -2.12 17.11 12.09
N ALA A 329 -1.33 16.07 12.34
CA ALA A 329 -0.26 15.62 11.45
C ALA A 329 -0.76 14.56 10.45
N TRP A 330 -1.67 13.70 10.89
CA TRP A 330 -2.18 12.59 10.10
C TRP A 330 -2.73 12.96 8.72
N PRO A 331 -3.51 14.06 8.52
CA PRO A 331 -4.03 14.39 7.21
C PRO A 331 -2.96 14.56 6.13
N SER A 332 -1.83 15.21 6.45
CA SER A 332 -0.74 15.39 5.49
C SER A 332 0.00 14.09 5.21
N ILE A 333 0.17 13.23 6.21
CA ILE A 333 0.83 11.93 6.08
C ILE A 333 -0.04 10.98 5.26
N ALA A 334 -1.32 10.84 5.62
CA ALA A 334 -2.30 10.02 4.91
C ALA A 334 -2.47 10.46 3.46
N LYS A 335 -2.56 11.78 3.18
CA LYS A 335 -2.57 12.28 1.80
C LYS A 335 -1.32 11.88 1.01
N GLY A 336 -0.15 11.93 1.64
CA GLY A 336 1.11 11.50 1.03
C GLY A 336 1.15 10.00 0.75
N MET A 337 0.59 9.18 1.64
CA MET A 337 0.46 7.72 1.44
C MET A 337 -0.55 7.42 0.34
N GLY A 338 -1.76 7.98 0.44
CA GLY A 338 -2.86 7.78 -0.50
C GLY A 338 -2.51 8.14 -1.95
N ALA A 339 -1.73 9.21 -2.16
CA ALA A 339 -1.26 9.61 -3.49
C ALA A 339 -0.37 8.57 -4.20
N ARG A 340 0.07 7.53 -3.48
CA ARG A 340 0.88 6.41 -4.01
C ARG A 340 0.09 5.10 -4.10
N THR A 341 -1.21 5.15 -3.87
CA THR A 341 -2.13 4.00 -3.86
C THR A 341 -3.25 4.22 -4.88
N SER A 342 -3.96 3.15 -5.23
CA SER A 342 -5.17 3.19 -6.06
C SER A 342 -6.46 3.46 -5.26
N MET A 343 -6.32 3.92 -4.02
CA MET A 343 -7.43 4.20 -3.11
C MET A 343 -8.29 5.37 -3.59
N SER A 344 -9.60 5.24 -3.50
CA SER A 344 -10.58 6.29 -3.78
C SER A 344 -10.50 7.42 -2.75
N GLU A 345 -11.08 8.58 -3.07
CA GLU A 345 -11.14 9.72 -2.15
C GLU A 345 -11.88 9.39 -0.84
N ASN A 346 -12.95 8.61 -0.92
CA ASN A 346 -13.73 8.21 0.26
C ASN A 346 -12.97 7.25 1.16
N GLU A 347 -12.30 6.24 0.59
CA GLU A 347 -11.45 5.32 1.35
C GLU A 347 -10.30 6.06 2.03
N LEU A 348 -9.65 6.99 1.32
CA LEU A 348 -8.59 7.82 1.90
C LEU A 348 -9.11 8.69 3.04
N ASP A 349 -10.30 9.27 2.91
CA ASP A 349 -10.90 10.05 3.99
C ASP A 349 -11.22 9.16 5.20
N ILE A 350 -11.86 8.00 5.01
CA ILE A 350 -12.14 7.02 6.08
C ILE A 350 -10.84 6.62 6.81
N LEU A 351 -9.80 6.26 6.06
CA LEU A 351 -8.50 5.87 6.63
C LEU A 351 -7.86 7.04 7.38
N THR A 352 -7.91 8.24 6.82
CA THR A 352 -7.41 9.45 7.48
C THR A 352 -8.15 9.70 8.80
N ARG A 353 -9.48 9.51 8.82
CA ARG A 353 -10.28 9.66 10.05
C ARG A 353 -9.96 8.60 11.07
N TYR A 354 -9.81 7.34 10.67
CA TYR A 354 -9.34 6.29 11.57
C TYR A 354 -8.04 6.69 12.28
N PHE A 355 -7.05 7.17 11.52
CA PHE A 355 -5.80 7.65 12.11
C PHE A 355 -5.99 8.85 13.03
N GLN A 356 -6.84 9.81 12.67
CA GLN A 356 -7.10 10.98 13.50
C GLN A 356 -7.84 10.62 14.80
N TYR A 357 -8.87 9.76 14.76
CA TYR A 357 -9.62 9.33 15.95
C TYR A 357 -8.80 8.45 16.89
N ASN A 358 -7.74 7.80 16.38
CA ASN A 358 -6.83 6.95 17.15
C ASN A 358 -5.45 7.60 17.39
N ALA A 359 -5.33 8.90 17.10
CA ALA A 359 -4.10 9.64 17.25
C ALA A 359 -3.63 9.75 18.71
N LYS A 360 -2.34 10.01 18.90
CA LYS A 360 -1.72 9.99 20.24
C LYS A 360 -2.25 11.04 21.22
N ASP A 361 -2.78 12.14 20.70
CA ASP A 361 -3.30 13.29 21.44
C ASP A 361 -4.83 13.26 21.55
N ILE A 362 -5.49 12.19 21.12
CA ILE A 362 -6.90 11.92 21.44
C ILE A 362 -6.98 11.27 22.84
N THR A 363 -7.69 11.94 23.75
CA THR A 363 -7.81 11.50 25.16
C THR A 363 -8.86 10.41 25.38
N GLU A 364 -9.84 10.30 24.48
CA GLU A 364 -10.84 9.24 24.46
C GLU A 364 -10.73 8.47 23.15
N LYS A 365 -9.95 7.39 23.15
CA LYS A 365 -9.88 6.47 22.01
C LYS A 365 -11.25 5.82 21.83
N GLN A 366 -11.77 5.85 20.60
CA GLN A 366 -13.15 5.49 20.25
C GLN A 366 -13.23 4.11 19.59
#